data_AF-A0A168KU51-F1
#
_entry.id   AF-A0A168KU51-F1
#
_cell.length_a   1.000
_cell.length_b   1.000
_cell.length_c   1.000
_cell.angle_alpha   90.00
_cell.angle_beta   90.00
_cell.angle_gamma   90.00
#
_symmetry.space_group_name_H-M   'P 1'
#
loop_
_entity.id
_entity.type
_entity.pdbx_description
1 polymer ?
#
loop_
_entity_poly.entity_id
_entity_poly.type
_entity_poly.pdbx_seq_one_letter_code
_entity_poly.pdbx_strand_id
1 'polypeptide(L)'
;MTVLDPLPLRHEKVLERGMTTFKKYADSTLDEWKYIGTKSNVRLYSRKPEIPNTPMIYRGDYHFAADPTMIEYVRPVDLSSAFMFHSVRKVVDERTGALEVRVIRSRYSQISYAQTNPYWIIAARDFSQVNKREVSDDAVYYGSFSMVDDELNPPVAGFVRGHIDCSGIKVSRDTSGDGGWMLSMVVQADIGGSIPTMVTHRAIQTLPLITQAYGDYFSQFGFPPTATLPEDSIEFLGENFDHEKATYTLHVGASKGTKKGVEVACCQRMFPEGFDVEVQGDAVYTVDETSKKPHSVVLINRLQGSVTVLIVGKYKLSPHLKKSK
;
A
#
# COMPACT_ATOMS: atom_id res chain seq x y z
N MET A 1 -10.89 12.66 -11.93
CA MET A 1 -11.46 11.71 -12.90
C MET A 1 -10.43 10.61 -13.08
N THR A 2 -10.77 9.38 -12.72
CA THR A 2 -9.88 8.23 -12.91
C THR A 2 -10.16 7.64 -14.28
N VAL A 3 -9.11 7.48 -15.09
CA VAL A 3 -9.23 6.89 -16.43
C VAL A 3 -8.50 5.55 -16.48
N LEU A 4 -8.90 4.67 -17.40
CA LEU A 4 -8.13 3.47 -17.74
C LEU A 4 -6.94 3.86 -18.62
N ASP A 5 -5.80 3.20 -18.45
CA ASP A 5 -4.58 3.49 -19.23
C ASP A 5 -4.64 2.79 -20.60
N PRO A 6 -4.56 3.53 -21.72
CA PRO A 6 -4.50 2.92 -23.04
C PRO A 6 -3.17 2.17 -23.26
N LEU A 7 -3.18 1.13 -24.09
CA LEU A 7 -1.96 0.44 -24.51
C LEU A 7 -1.20 1.25 -25.59
N PRO A 8 0.15 1.26 -25.59
CA PRO A 8 1.03 0.66 -24.58
C PRO A 8 0.97 1.44 -23.27
N LEU A 9 1.03 0.71 -22.14
CA LEU A 9 0.85 1.31 -20.83
C LEU A 9 1.92 2.37 -20.53
N ARG A 10 1.49 3.49 -19.96
CA ARG A 10 2.38 4.60 -19.61
C ARG A 10 3.41 4.18 -18.57
N HIS A 11 4.64 4.64 -18.75
CA HIS A 11 5.74 4.48 -17.79
C HIS A 11 6.09 3.02 -17.44
N GLU A 12 5.76 2.04 -18.29
CA GLU A 12 6.01 0.63 -17.97
C GLU A 12 7.50 0.34 -17.72
N LYS A 13 8.40 0.93 -18.52
CA LYS A 13 9.86 0.78 -18.31
C LYS A 13 10.32 1.34 -16.96
N VAL A 14 9.71 2.43 -16.49
CA VAL A 14 10.01 3.00 -15.16
C VAL A 14 9.59 2.02 -14.08
N LEU A 15 8.40 1.45 -14.23
CA LEU A 15 7.82 0.50 -13.30
C LEU A 15 8.62 -0.82 -13.22
N GLU A 16 8.98 -1.41 -14.36
CA GLU A 16 9.77 -2.64 -14.44
C GLU A 16 11.17 -2.45 -13.82
N ARG A 17 11.87 -1.37 -14.19
CA ARG A 17 13.18 -1.04 -13.63
C ARG A 17 13.09 -0.77 -12.14
N GLY A 18 12.11 0.02 -11.72
CA GLY A 18 11.88 0.36 -10.32
C GLY A 18 11.64 -0.87 -9.47
N MET A 19 10.73 -1.75 -9.89
CA MET A 19 10.42 -2.98 -9.17
C MET A 19 11.61 -3.94 -9.11
N THR A 20 12.39 -4.04 -10.18
CA THR A 20 13.62 -4.84 -10.20
C THR A 20 14.61 -4.33 -9.16
N THR A 21 14.85 -3.02 -9.13
CA THR A 21 15.72 -2.37 -8.14
C THR A 21 15.18 -2.53 -6.71
N PHE A 22 13.88 -2.33 -6.51
CA PHE A 22 13.24 -2.48 -5.21
C PHE A 22 13.43 -3.89 -4.65
N LYS A 23 13.12 -4.92 -5.45
CA LYS A 23 13.31 -6.32 -5.05
C LYS A 23 14.78 -6.64 -4.75
N LYS A 24 15.70 -6.18 -5.60
CA LYS A 24 17.15 -6.31 -5.35
C LYS A 24 17.52 -5.81 -3.95
N TYR A 25 17.02 -4.64 -3.53
CA TYR A 25 17.31 -4.09 -2.21
C TYR A 25 16.56 -4.78 -1.07
N ALA A 26 15.27 -5.06 -1.26
CA ALA A 26 14.42 -5.70 -0.25
C ALA A 26 14.88 -7.14 0.06
N ASP A 27 15.36 -7.86 -0.94
CA ASP A 27 15.77 -9.27 -0.83
C ASP A 27 17.28 -9.47 -0.63
N SER A 28 18.09 -8.39 -0.76
CA SER A 28 19.53 -8.47 -0.49
C SER A 28 19.85 -8.88 0.95
N THR A 29 20.96 -9.60 1.11
CA THR A 29 21.60 -9.81 2.41
C THR A 29 22.07 -8.47 2.98
N LEU A 30 22.33 -8.44 4.28
CA LEU A 30 22.75 -7.22 4.98
C LEU A 30 24.25 -6.91 4.80
N ASP A 31 25.01 -7.72 4.04
CA ASP A 31 26.46 -7.57 3.91
C ASP A 31 26.87 -6.23 3.27
N GLU A 32 26.05 -5.73 2.33
CA GLU A 32 26.24 -4.45 1.65
C GLU A 32 25.56 -3.28 2.38
N TRP A 33 24.96 -3.54 3.53
CA TRP A 33 24.19 -2.57 4.30
C TRP A 33 24.92 -2.17 5.57
N LYS A 34 25.04 -0.86 5.78
CA LYS A 34 25.51 -0.32 7.05
C LYS A 34 24.34 -0.20 8.01
N TYR A 35 24.36 -0.99 9.08
CA TYR A 35 23.44 -0.80 10.21
C TYR A 35 23.61 0.59 10.83
N ILE A 36 22.50 1.30 10.99
CA ILE A 36 22.46 2.65 11.55
C ILE A 36 22.02 2.60 13.02
N GLY A 37 21.13 1.67 13.36
CA GLY A 37 20.54 1.55 14.69
C GLY A 37 19.12 0.99 14.64
N THR A 38 18.51 0.84 15.81
CA THR A 38 17.09 0.49 15.94
C THR A 38 16.35 1.71 16.47
N LYS A 39 15.25 2.07 15.82
CA LYS A 39 14.35 3.13 16.28
C LYS A 39 12.91 2.67 16.13
N SER A 40 12.14 2.80 17.20
CA SER A 40 10.75 2.38 17.26
C SER A 40 10.56 0.95 16.76
N ASN A 41 11.39 0.02 17.28
CA ASN A 41 11.43 -1.39 16.89
C ASN A 41 11.76 -1.69 15.43
N VAL A 42 12.10 -0.68 14.62
CA VAL A 42 12.57 -0.84 13.24
C VAL A 42 14.09 -0.86 13.22
N ARG A 43 14.68 -1.92 12.67
CA ARG A 43 16.13 -1.97 12.39
C ARG A 43 16.41 -1.18 11.13
N LEU A 44 17.25 -0.15 11.24
CA LEU A 44 17.56 0.76 10.15
C LEU A 44 18.92 0.50 9.55
N TYR A 45 18.98 0.57 8.23
CA TYR A 45 20.18 0.36 7.45
C TYR A 45 20.33 1.45 6.39
N SER A 46 21.56 1.74 6.01
CA SER A 46 21.89 2.60 4.89
C SER A 46 22.81 1.89 3.92
N ARG A 47 22.69 2.22 2.64
CA ARG A 47 23.57 1.74 1.59
C ARG A 47 23.92 2.89 0.67
N LYS A 48 25.19 2.97 0.29
CA LYS A 48 25.63 3.91 -0.76
C LYS A 48 25.14 3.39 -2.10
N PRO A 49 24.62 4.26 -2.97
CA PRO A 49 24.19 3.83 -4.28
C PRO A 49 25.40 3.49 -5.16
N GLU A 50 25.16 2.68 -6.19
CA GLU A 50 26.18 2.27 -7.16
C GLU A 50 26.58 3.43 -8.07
N ILE A 51 25.64 4.32 -8.38
CA ILE A 51 25.85 5.49 -9.23
C ILE A 51 26.25 6.68 -8.33
N PRO A 52 27.42 7.31 -8.56
CA PRO A 52 27.82 8.50 -7.83
C PRO A 52 26.77 9.62 -7.90
N ASN A 53 26.65 10.40 -6.83
CA ASN A 53 25.73 11.54 -6.70
C ASN A 53 24.23 11.20 -6.76
N THR A 54 23.85 9.93 -6.72
CA THR A 54 22.44 9.55 -6.49
C THR A 54 22.12 9.56 -4.98
N PRO A 55 20.83 9.68 -4.59
CA PRO A 55 20.45 9.69 -3.18
C PRO A 55 20.87 8.42 -2.45
N MET A 56 21.17 8.56 -1.16
CA MET A 56 21.41 7.43 -0.26
C MET A 56 20.20 6.51 -0.18
N ILE A 57 20.45 5.21 -0.08
CA ILE A 57 19.41 4.20 0.06
C ILE A 57 19.24 3.89 1.55
N TYR A 58 18.01 3.89 2.02
CA TYR A 58 17.66 3.52 3.39
C TYR A 58 16.73 2.32 3.39
N ARG A 59 16.94 1.41 4.35
CA ARG A 59 16.09 0.25 4.58
C ARG A 59 15.67 0.19 6.04
N GLY A 60 14.43 -0.20 6.28
CA GLY A 60 13.90 -0.45 7.62
C GLY A 60 13.20 -1.80 7.66
N ASP A 61 13.62 -2.65 8.58
CA ASP A 61 13.04 -3.97 8.81
C ASP A 61 12.33 -3.99 10.16
N TYR A 62 11.02 -4.26 10.14
CA TYR A 62 10.17 -4.37 11.31
C TYR A 62 9.54 -5.75 11.39
N HIS A 63 9.72 -6.41 12.53
CA HIS A 63 9.05 -7.66 12.86
C HIS A 63 7.70 -7.37 13.50
N PHE A 64 6.62 -7.69 12.79
CA PHE A 64 5.27 -7.64 13.31
C PHE A 64 4.91 -8.99 13.95
N ALA A 65 5.00 -9.03 15.28
CA ALA A 65 4.59 -10.16 16.10
C ALA A 65 3.05 -10.25 16.15
N ALA A 66 2.48 -10.83 15.09
CA ALA A 66 1.05 -11.04 14.98
C ALA A 66 0.59 -12.19 15.89
N ASP A 67 -0.68 -12.16 16.31
CA ASP A 67 -1.25 -13.29 17.04
C ASP A 67 -1.36 -14.55 16.14
N PRO A 68 -1.47 -15.76 16.74
CA PRO A 68 -1.50 -17.00 15.98
C PRO A 68 -2.58 -17.08 14.89
N THR A 69 -3.75 -16.48 15.11
CA THR A 69 -4.85 -16.50 14.13
C THR A 69 -4.52 -15.67 12.90
N MET A 70 -3.85 -14.52 13.09
CA MET A 70 -3.33 -13.71 11.99
C MET A 70 -2.22 -14.44 11.24
N ILE A 71 -1.32 -15.15 11.94
CA ILE A 71 -0.25 -15.92 11.29
C ILE A 71 -0.82 -17.05 10.42
N GLU A 72 -1.79 -17.79 10.93
CA GLU A 72 -2.35 -18.96 10.25
C GLU A 72 -3.22 -18.59 9.05
N TYR A 73 -4.09 -17.59 9.19
CA TYR A 73 -5.18 -17.36 8.22
C TYR A 73 -5.02 -16.10 7.36
N VAL A 74 -4.13 -15.17 7.70
CA VAL A 74 -3.93 -13.95 6.90
C VAL A 74 -2.83 -14.21 5.87
N ARG A 75 -3.04 -13.70 4.66
CA ARG A 75 -2.06 -13.77 3.57
C ARG A 75 -1.28 -12.46 3.48
N PRO A 76 -0.07 -12.46 2.91
CA PRO A 76 0.68 -11.22 2.67
C PRO A 76 -0.14 -10.17 1.89
N VAL A 77 -0.99 -10.60 0.95
CA VAL A 77 -1.83 -9.71 0.15
C VAL A 77 -2.89 -8.98 0.97
N ASP A 78 -3.41 -9.61 2.02
CA ASP A 78 -4.43 -9.02 2.88
C ASP A 78 -3.83 -7.85 3.68
N LEU A 79 -2.62 -8.02 4.24
CA LEU A 79 -1.90 -6.93 4.90
C LEU A 79 -1.51 -5.81 3.93
N SER A 80 -1.20 -6.17 2.67
CA SER A 80 -0.75 -5.20 1.67
C SER A 80 -1.82 -4.18 1.25
N SER A 81 -3.09 -4.46 1.50
CA SER A 81 -4.19 -3.56 1.14
C SER A 81 -4.09 -2.21 1.87
N ALA A 82 -3.54 -2.20 3.10
CA ALA A 82 -3.28 -0.98 3.85
C ALA A 82 -2.34 -0.01 3.12
N PHE A 83 -1.45 -0.49 2.25
CA PHE A 83 -0.53 0.37 1.49
C PHE A 83 -1.20 1.03 0.28
N MET A 84 -2.31 0.46 -0.19
CA MET A 84 -3.02 0.92 -1.38
C MET A 84 -3.98 2.07 -1.07
N PHE A 85 -4.51 2.11 0.16
CA PHE A 85 -5.57 3.04 0.53
C PHE A 85 -5.02 4.32 1.16
N HIS A 86 -5.35 5.45 0.52
CA HIS A 86 -4.96 6.78 1.00
C HIS A 86 -5.41 7.07 2.43
N SER A 87 -6.66 6.71 2.75
CA SER A 87 -7.21 6.94 4.08
C SER A 87 -6.39 6.27 5.18
N VAL A 88 -5.87 5.06 4.91
CA VAL A 88 -4.97 4.35 5.81
C VAL A 88 -3.60 5.04 5.88
N ARG A 89 -3.07 5.49 4.74
CA ARG A 89 -1.79 6.20 4.70
C ARG A 89 -1.79 7.45 5.58
N LYS A 90 -2.90 8.20 5.65
CA LYS A 90 -3.05 9.35 6.55
C LYS A 90 -3.04 8.97 8.04
N VAL A 91 -3.54 7.79 8.37
CA VAL A 91 -3.56 7.27 9.75
C VAL A 91 -2.15 6.90 10.22
N VAL A 92 -1.35 6.29 9.33
CA VAL A 92 -0.01 5.78 9.68
C VAL A 92 1.13 6.78 9.44
N ASP A 93 0.91 7.83 8.64
CA ASP A 93 1.95 8.80 8.29
C ASP A 93 1.41 10.23 8.23
N GLU A 94 1.67 10.99 9.29
CA GLU A 94 1.27 12.41 9.44
C GLU A 94 1.86 13.34 8.36
N ARG A 95 2.93 12.90 7.68
CA ARG A 95 3.53 13.67 6.59
C ARG A 95 2.70 13.59 5.32
N THR A 96 1.72 12.70 5.25
CA THR A 96 0.88 12.52 4.06
C THR A 96 -0.08 13.69 3.90
N GLY A 97 -0.02 14.35 2.75
CA GLY A 97 -1.00 15.36 2.33
C GLY A 97 -2.12 14.74 1.50
N ALA A 98 -2.30 15.24 0.28
CA ALA A 98 -3.19 14.64 -0.71
C ALA A 98 -2.55 13.41 -1.39
N LEU A 99 -3.38 12.46 -1.81
CA LEU A 99 -3.02 11.36 -2.70
C LEU A 99 -4.21 11.15 -3.63
N GLU A 100 -3.95 11.20 -4.92
CA GLU A 100 -4.99 11.10 -5.95
C GLU A 100 -4.58 10.05 -6.95
N VAL A 101 -5.43 9.05 -7.16
CA VAL A 101 -5.27 8.10 -8.26
C VAL A 101 -5.72 8.78 -9.55
N ARG A 102 -4.80 8.95 -10.49
CA ARG A 102 -5.08 9.56 -11.80
C ARG A 102 -5.53 8.52 -12.81
N VAL A 103 -4.87 7.37 -12.79
CA VAL A 103 -5.09 6.30 -13.77
C VAL A 103 -5.06 4.95 -13.05
N ILE A 104 -6.08 4.15 -13.28
CA ILE A 104 -6.09 2.73 -12.87
C ILE A 104 -5.61 1.92 -14.07
N ARG A 105 -4.49 1.21 -13.90
CA ARG A 105 -3.94 0.31 -14.93
C ARG A 105 -4.43 -1.11 -14.71
N SER A 106 -4.48 -1.51 -13.44
CA SER A 106 -5.11 -2.72 -12.93
C SER A 106 -5.35 -2.56 -11.44
N ARG A 107 -5.88 -3.59 -10.79
CA ARG A 107 -5.92 -3.63 -9.31
C ARG A 107 -4.55 -3.59 -8.64
N TYR A 108 -3.50 -3.87 -9.40
CA TYR A 108 -2.14 -3.99 -8.92
C TYR A 108 -1.22 -2.92 -9.48
N SER A 109 -1.73 -1.99 -10.28
CA SER A 109 -0.92 -0.94 -10.88
C SER A 109 -1.74 0.32 -11.11
N GLN A 110 -1.18 1.46 -10.73
CA GLN A 110 -1.83 2.75 -10.88
C GLN A 110 -0.82 3.87 -11.08
N ILE A 111 -1.29 4.97 -11.66
CA ILE A 111 -0.59 6.25 -11.67
C ILE A 111 -1.27 7.14 -10.65
N SER A 112 -0.48 7.74 -9.78
CA SER A 112 -0.98 8.63 -8.74
C SER A 112 -0.17 9.92 -8.62
N TYR A 113 -0.81 10.89 -7.98
CA TYR A 113 -0.21 12.14 -7.56
C TYR A 113 -0.23 12.16 -6.03
N ALA A 114 0.92 12.38 -5.40
CA ALA A 114 1.02 12.47 -3.96
C ALA A 114 1.57 13.82 -3.53
N GLN A 115 1.14 14.29 -2.37
CA GLN A 115 1.67 15.45 -1.69
C GLN A 115 2.11 15.06 -0.29
N THR A 116 3.13 15.74 0.22
CA THR A 116 3.52 15.65 1.62
C THR A 116 3.37 17.01 2.29
N ASN A 117 2.88 16.99 3.52
CA ASN A 117 2.86 18.14 4.40
C ASN A 117 4.31 18.63 4.65
N PRO A 118 4.51 19.93 4.93
CA PRO A 118 5.80 20.41 5.41
C PRO A 118 6.25 19.61 6.64
N TYR A 119 7.53 19.27 6.68
CA TYR A 119 8.12 18.52 7.78
C TYR A 119 9.38 19.23 8.26
N TRP A 120 9.34 19.76 9.48
CA TRP A 120 10.43 20.56 10.04
C TRP A 120 10.78 21.77 9.13
N ILE A 121 12.04 21.92 8.71
CA ILE A 121 12.48 23.00 7.80
C ILE A 121 12.26 22.66 6.31
N ILE A 122 11.67 21.50 6.02
CA ILE A 122 11.43 20.99 4.66
C ILE A 122 10.00 21.38 4.27
N ALA A 123 9.86 22.29 3.31
CA ALA A 123 8.58 22.68 2.70
C ALA A 123 7.73 21.50 2.17
N ALA A 124 6.51 21.74 1.72
CA ALA A 124 5.68 20.71 1.11
C ALA A 124 6.30 20.19 -0.22
N ARG A 125 6.13 18.89 -0.48
CA ARG A 125 6.55 18.26 -1.75
C ARG A 125 5.35 17.70 -2.49
N ASP A 126 5.48 17.63 -3.80
CA ASP A 126 4.60 16.81 -4.62
C ASP A 126 5.40 15.75 -5.39
N PHE A 127 4.71 14.67 -5.77
CA PHE A 127 5.28 13.52 -6.45
C PHE A 127 4.32 13.06 -7.55
N SER A 128 4.85 12.90 -8.75
CA SER A 128 4.21 12.17 -9.84
C SER A 128 4.76 10.76 -9.84
N GLN A 129 3.92 9.75 -9.64
CA GLN A 129 4.41 8.38 -9.40
C GLN A 129 3.56 7.32 -10.09
N VAL A 130 4.24 6.23 -10.46
CA VAL A 130 3.63 4.96 -10.86
C VAL A 130 3.86 3.93 -9.76
N ASN A 131 2.83 3.17 -9.42
CA ASN A 131 2.85 2.18 -8.35
C ASN A 131 2.60 0.79 -8.91
N LYS A 132 3.25 -0.23 -8.35
CA LYS A 132 2.94 -1.65 -8.65
C LYS A 132 2.90 -2.47 -7.38
N ARG A 133 1.96 -3.40 -7.33
CA ARG A 133 1.91 -4.48 -6.34
C ARG A 133 2.16 -5.80 -7.06
N GLU A 134 3.18 -6.54 -6.64
CA GLU A 134 3.42 -7.91 -7.11
C GLU A 134 3.19 -8.87 -5.96
N VAL A 135 2.33 -9.86 -6.21
CA VAL A 135 1.82 -10.79 -5.19
C VAL A 135 2.33 -12.19 -5.47
N SER A 136 2.86 -12.85 -4.46
CA SER A 136 3.08 -14.29 -4.39
C SER A 136 2.44 -14.84 -3.11
N ASP A 137 2.47 -16.16 -2.94
CA ASP A 137 1.93 -16.82 -1.75
C ASP A 137 2.69 -16.44 -0.47
N ASP A 138 4.00 -16.21 -0.59
CA ASP A 138 4.90 -15.95 0.54
C ASP A 138 5.15 -14.46 0.80
N ALA A 139 4.98 -13.62 -0.22
CA ALA A 139 5.32 -12.21 -0.13
C ALA A 139 4.46 -11.32 -1.04
N VAL A 140 4.30 -10.07 -0.62
CA VAL A 140 3.87 -8.97 -1.48
C VAL A 140 4.93 -7.89 -1.52
N TYR A 141 5.20 -7.40 -2.73
CA TYR A 141 6.03 -6.22 -2.99
C TYR A 141 5.13 -5.10 -3.47
N TYR A 142 5.12 -3.97 -2.77
CA TYR A 142 4.47 -2.74 -3.22
C TYR A 142 5.53 -1.67 -3.46
N GLY A 143 5.68 -1.25 -4.72
CA GLY A 143 6.65 -0.25 -5.15
C GLY A 143 5.98 1.03 -5.66
N SER A 144 6.71 2.13 -5.56
CA SER A 144 6.36 3.46 -6.03
C SER A 144 7.60 4.14 -6.60
N PHE A 145 7.46 4.71 -7.80
CA PHE A 145 8.57 5.25 -8.57
C PHE A 145 8.15 6.52 -9.29
N SER A 146 9.02 7.53 -9.31
CA SER A 146 8.68 8.79 -9.95
C SER A 146 8.67 8.70 -11.47
N MET A 147 7.66 9.32 -12.05
CA MET A 147 7.56 9.58 -13.48
C MET A 147 8.14 10.97 -13.75
N VAL A 148 8.90 11.10 -14.84
CA VAL A 148 9.52 12.37 -15.25
C VAL A 148 8.71 12.96 -16.39
N ASP A 149 8.49 14.27 -16.36
CA ASP A 149 7.82 15.06 -17.41
C ASP A 149 6.45 14.51 -17.85
N ASP A 150 5.68 13.94 -16.92
CA ASP A 150 4.35 13.41 -17.19
C ASP A 150 3.26 14.50 -17.12
N GLU A 151 2.53 14.66 -18.23
CA GLU A 151 1.48 15.66 -18.38
C GLU A 151 0.24 15.42 -17.50
N LEU A 152 0.03 14.22 -16.94
CA LEU A 152 -1.10 13.97 -16.03
C LEU A 152 -0.88 14.64 -14.67
N ASN A 153 0.39 14.87 -14.31
CA ASN A 153 0.81 15.37 -13.01
C ASN A 153 1.86 16.48 -13.17
N PRO A 154 1.50 17.61 -13.82
CA PRO A 154 2.41 18.74 -13.94
C PRO A 154 2.83 19.27 -12.56
N PRO A 155 4.00 19.91 -12.42
CA PRO A 155 4.40 20.58 -11.19
C PRO A 155 3.33 21.58 -10.72
N VAL A 156 3.03 21.57 -9.42
CA VAL A 156 2.02 22.46 -8.81
C VAL A 156 2.70 23.58 -8.03
N ALA A 157 2.24 24.81 -8.24
CA ALA A 157 2.75 25.97 -7.51
C ALA A 157 2.58 25.79 -6.00
N GLY A 158 3.62 26.17 -5.23
CA GLY A 158 3.66 26.00 -3.78
C GLY A 158 4.26 24.66 -3.31
N PHE A 159 4.56 23.75 -4.23
CA PHE A 159 5.24 22.49 -3.93
C PHE A 159 6.61 22.42 -4.62
N VAL A 160 7.56 21.75 -3.95
CA VAL A 160 8.81 21.32 -4.59
C VAL A 160 8.61 19.90 -5.12
N ARG A 161 8.83 19.68 -6.43
CA ARG A 161 8.73 18.34 -7.02
C ARG A 161 9.85 17.44 -6.49
N GLY A 162 9.46 16.41 -5.76
CA GLY A 162 10.36 15.34 -5.37
C GLY A 162 10.48 14.26 -6.46
N HIS A 163 11.54 13.47 -6.36
CA HIS A 163 11.83 12.34 -7.23
C HIS A 163 12.08 11.08 -6.39
N ILE A 164 11.39 9.99 -6.70
CA ILE A 164 11.52 8.69 -6.05
C ILE A 164 12.20 7.74 -7.04
N ASP A 165 13.49 7.48 -6.82
CA ASP A 165 14.23 6.46 -7.58
C ASP A 165 13.71 5.06 -7.24
N CYS A 166 13.46 4.82 -5.95
CA CYS A 166 12.95 3.56 -5.43
C CYS A 166 12.27 3.79 -4.07
N SER A 167 10.98 3.52 -3.96
CA SER A 167 10.32 3.40 -2.66
C SER A 167 9.37 2.23 -2.66
N GLY A 168 9.41 1.41 -1.62
CA GLY A 168 8.48 0.30 -1.54
C GLY A 168 8.50 -0.41 -0.19
N ILE A 169 7.46 -1.21 0.04
CA ILE A 169 7.34 -2.10 1.18
C ILE A 169 7.18 -3.53 0.69
N LYS A 170 7.92 -4.43 1.32
CA LYS A 170 7.75 -5.88 1.21
C LYS A 170 7.08 -6.36 2.48
N VAL A 171 6.04 -7.17 2.33
CA VAL A 171 5.46 -7.97 3.40
C VAL A 171 5.75 -9.42 3.10
N SER A 172 6.37 -10.14 4.02
CA SER A 172 6.57 -11.58 3.93
C SER A 172 6.39 -12.23 5.27
N ARG A 173 6.18 -13.55 5.30
CA ARG A 173 6.23 -14.30 6.56
C ARG A 173 7.60 -14.12 7.19
N ASP A 174 7.63 -13.91 8.51
CA ASP A 174 8.86 -14.03 9.26
C ASP A 174 9.03 -15.48 9.70
N THR A 175 10.13 -16.10 9.27
CA THR A 175 10.48 -17.47 9.63
C THR A 175 11.42 -17.53 10.84
N SER A 176 11.77 -16.38 11.43
CA SER A 176 12.55 -16.29 12.65
C SER A 176 11.66 -16.32 13.90
N GLY A 177 12.15 -16.96 14.97
CA GLY A 177 11.50 -16.97 16.29
C GLY A 177 10.07 -17.51 16.29
N ASP A 178 9.15 -16.78 16.92
CA ASP A 178 7.75 -17.14 17.14
C ASP A 178 6.84 -16.98 15.90
N GLY A 179 7.44 -16.72 14.72
CA GLY A 179 6.71 -16.43 13.49
C GLY A 179 6.18 -14.99 13.45
N GLY A 180 5.29 -14.70 12.50
CA GLY A 180 4.74 -13.35 12.30
C GLY A 180 4.99 -12.85 10.88
N TRP A 181 5.10 -11.53 10.75
CA TRP A 181 5.31 -10.87 9.46
C TRP A 181 6.52 -9.95 9.50
N MET A 182 7.34 -10.00 8.46
CA MET A 182 8.40 -9.04 8.22
C MET A 182 7.89 -7.95 7.29
N LEU A 183 7.98 -6.69 7.75
CA LEU A 183 7.73 -5.51 6.95
C LEU A 183 9.07 -4.83 6.65
N SER A 184 9.52 -4.92 5.40
CA SER A 184 10.77 -4.32 4.93
C SER A 184 10.49 -3.16 4.01
N MET A 185 10.80 -1.93 4.44
CA MET A 185 10.69 -0.75 3.58
C MET A 185 12.06 -0.36 3.04
N VAL A 186 12.13 -0.05 1.74
CA VAL A 186 13.29 0.56 1.10
C VAL A 186 12.91 1.91 0.55
N VAL A 187 13.80 2.90 0.71
CA VAL A 187 13.62 4.25 0.17
C VAL A 187 14.92 4.79 -0.38
N GLN A 188 14.85 5.32 -1.59
CA GLN A 188 15.84 6.13 -2.28
C GLN A 188 15.07 7.24 -3.00
N ALA A 189 15.25 8.48 -2.56
CA ALA A 189 14.51 9.61 -3.09
C ALA A 189 15.34 10.89 -3.02
N ASP A 190 15.14 11.77 -4.00
CA ASP A 190 15.56 13.17 -3.95
C ASP A 190 14.33 14.02 -3.62
N ILE A 191 14.35 14.71 -2.48
CA ILE A 191 13.25 15.58 -2.05
C ILE A 191 13.33 16.99 -2.68
N GLY A 192 14.31 17.23 -3.54
CA GLY A 192 14.51 18.44 -4.32
C GLY A 192 14.81 19.70 -3.49
N GLY A 193 15.05 20.79 -4.22
CA GLY A 193 15.31 22.12 -3.66
C GLY A 193 16.71 22.29 -3.04
N SER A 194 16.94 23.44 -2.42
CA SER A 194 18.24 23.82 -1.86
C SER A 194 18.39 23.40 -0.40
N ILE A 195 18.17 22.12 -0.10
CA ILE A 195 18.29 21.57 1.27
C ILE A 195 19.70 21.02 1.50
N PRO A 196 20.36 21.34 2.62
CA PRO A 196 21.63 20.71 2.97
C PRO A 196 21.51 19.19 3.03
N THR A 197 22.44 18.46 2.39
CA THR A 197 22.40 16.99 2.26
C THR A 197 22.17 16.26 3.58
N MET A 198 22.77 16.75 4.69
CA MET A 198 22.57 16.17 6.02
C MET A 198 21.10 16.22 6.48
N VAL A 199 20.38 17.28 6.15
CA VAL A 199 18.95 17.44 6.47
C VAL A 199 18.12 16.47 5.64
N THR A 200 18.39 16.37 4.33
CA THR A 200 17.75 15.42 3.43
C THR A 200 17.94 13.97 3.90
N HIS A 201 19.18 13.60 4.24
CA HIS A 201 19.50 12.27 4.77
C HIS A 201 18.72 11.95 6.06
N ARG A 202 18.69 12.89 7.01
CA ARG A 202 17.93 12.72 8.25
C ARG A 202 16.43 12.54 7.99
N ALA A 203 15.86 13.31 7.06
CA ALA A 203 14.44 13.19 6.73
C ALA A 203 14.12 11.84 6.08
N ILE A 204 14.88 11.45 5.05
CA ILE A 204 14.64 10.20 4.31
C ILE A 204 14.87 8.97 5.20
N GLN A 205 15.89 9.00 6.06
CA GLN A 205 16.19 7.93 7.01
C GLN A 205 15.01 7.60 7.95
N THR A 206 14.08 8.55 8.18
CA THR A 206 12.89 8.31 9.01
C THR A 206 11.73 7.68 8.25
N LEU A 207 11.74 7.67 6.91
CA LEU A 207 10.64 7.12 6.11
C LEU A 207 10.41 5.62 6.40
N PRO A 208 11.45 4.77 6.50
CA PRO A 208 11.24 3.36 6.83
C PRO A 208 10.61 3.08 8.20
N LEU A 209 10.53 4.06 9.11
CA LEU A 209 9.87 3.88 10.41
C LEU A 209 8.36 3.64 10.30
N ILE A 210 7.75 3.96 9.15
CA ILE A 210 6.34 3.70 8.88
C ILE A 210 5.98 2.21 8.95
N THR A 211 6.95 1.30 8.78
CA THR A 211 6.68 -0.15 8.90
C THR A 211 6.17 -0.51 10.29
N GLN A 212 6.69 0.12 11.35
CA GLN A 212 6.13 -0.05 12.68
C GLN A 212 4.71 0.51 12.77
N ALA A 213 4.46 1.70 12.21
CA ALA A 213 3.12 2.30 12.23
C ALA A 213 2.07 1.42 11.51
N TYR A 214 2.46 0.71 10.45
CA TYR A 214 1.62 -0.32 9.85
C TYR A 214 1.43 -1.53 10.77
N GLY A 215 2.47 -1.98 11.48
CA GLY A 215 2.33 -2.98 12.53
C GLY A 215 1.30 -2.58 13.60
N ASP A 216 1.42 -1.37 14.11
CA ASP A 216 0.48 -0.79 15.08
C ASP A 216 -0.94 -0.71 14.50
N TYR A 217 -1.07 -0.33 13.21
CA TYR A 217 -2.35 -0.34 12.49
C TYR A 217 -2.95 -1.75 12.42
N PHE A 218 -2.15 -2.77 12.08
CA PHE A 218 -2.60 -4.15 12.00
C PHE A 218 -2.98 -4.73 13.36
N SER A 219 -2.25 -4.38 14.42
CA SER A 219 -2.63 -4.71 15.79
C SER A 219 -3.97 -4.08 16.18
N GLN A 220 -4.17 -2.81 15.85
CA GLN A 220 -5.33 -2.05 16.30
C GLN A 220 -6.59 -2.32 15.47
N PHE A 221 -6.46 -2.42 14.16
CA PHE A 221 -7.59 -2.45 13.22
C PHE A 221 -7.57 -3.68 12.29
N GLY A 222 -6.52 -4.51 12.32
CA GLY A 222 -6.34 -5.55 11.30
C GLY A 222 -6.07 -4.94 9.93
N PHE A 223 -6.61 -5.52 8.86
CA PHE A 223 -6.39 -5.07 7.49
C PHE A 223 -7.69 -4.58 6.82
N PRO A 224 -7.62 -3.56 5.94
CA PRO A 224 -8.76 -3.12 5.13
C PRO A 224 -9.27 -4.24 4.19
N PRO A 225 -10.53 -4.17 3.73
CA PRO A 225 -11.06 -5.14 2.78
C PRO A 225 -10.15 -5.39 1.59
N THR A 226 -9.97 -6.66 1.25
CA THR A 226 -9.10 -7.09 0.15
C THR A 226 -9.88 -7.96 -0.80
N ALA A 227 -10.19 -7.44 -1.98
CA ALA A 227 -10.77 -8.23 -3.07
C ALA A 227 -9.79 -9.31 -3.60
N THR A 228 -10.31 -10.29 -4.31
CA THR A 228 -9.59 -11.25 -5.16
C THR A 228 -10.45 -11.44 -6.40
N LEU A 229 -9.88 -11.23 -7.58
CA LEU A 229 -10.58 -11.41 -8.86
C LEU A 229 -10.06 -12.72 -9.47
N PRO A 230 -10.81 -13.84 -9.36
CA PRO A 230 -10.31 -15.16 -9.72
C PRO A 230 -10.39 -15.48 -11.21
N GLU A 231 -11.00 -14.62 -12.02
CA GLU A 231 -11.18 -14.82 -13.46
C GLU A 231 -10.81 -13.56 -14.24
N ASP A 232 -10.14 -13.74 -15.39
CA ASP A 232 -9.79 -12.65 -16.32
C ASP A 232 -11.03 -12.03 -17.00
N SER A 233 -12.19 -12.70 -16.90
CA SER A 233 -13.48 -12.19 -17.36
C SER A 233 -14.02 -11.03 -16.49
N ILE A 234 -13.46 -10.86 -15.29
CA ILE A 234 -13.81 -9.81 -14.33
C ILE A 234 -12.86 -8.64 -14.53
N GLU A 235 -13.41 -7.52 -14.98
CA GLU A 235 -12.71 -6.27 -15.14
C GLU A 235 -12.67 -5.50 -13.81
N PHE A 236 -11.49 -5.06 -13.40
CA PHE A 236 -11.35 -4.16 -12.26
C PHE A 236 -11.56 -2.71 -12.70
N LEU A 237 -12.57 -2.05 -12.14
CA LEU A 237 -12.89 -0.65 -12.47
C LEU A 237 -12.45 0.34 -11.38
N GLY A 238 -12.22 -0.14 -10.15
CA GLY A 238 -11.64 0.65 -9.07
C GLY A 238 -11.99 0.13 -7.68
N GLU A 239 -11.20 0.50 -6.69
CA GLU A 239 -11.51 0.25 -5.28
C GLU A 239 -11.09 1.46 -4.43
N ASN A 240 -11.83 1.71 -3.36
CA ASN A 240 -11.51 2.74 -2.38
C ASN A 240 -11.92 2.29 -0.98
N PHE A 241 -11.17 2.77 0.03
CA PHE A 241 -11.52 2.57 1.42
C PHE A 241 -11.45 3.92 2.15
N ASP A 242 -12.52 4.25 2.88
CA ASP A 242 -12.59 5.37 3.81
C ASP A 242 -12.45 4.80 5.23
N HIS A 243 -11.26 4.94 5.81
CA HIS A 243 -10.94 4.42 7.13
C HIS A 243 -11.86 4.96 8.22
N GLU A 244 -12.04 6.28 8.30
CA GLU A 244 -12.85 6.90 9.36
C GLU A 244 -14.31 6.40 9.33
N LYS A 245 -14.86 6.21 8.13
CA LYS A 245 -16.22 5.69 7.94
C LYS A 245 -16.31 4.17 7.89
N ALA A 246 -15.19 3.45 8.01
CA ALA A 246 -15.12 2.01 7.79
C ALA A 246 -15.87 1.58 6.52
N THR A 247 -15.72 2.31 5.42
CA THR A 247 -16.49 2.08 4.19
C THR A 247 -15.56 1.67 3.06
N TYR A 248 -15.82 0.50 2.48
CA TYR A 248 -15.11 0.00 1.31
C TYR A 248 -16.04 -0.02 0.10
N THR A 249 -15.54 0.47 -1.03
CA THR A 249 -16.25 0.47 -2.30
C THR A 249 -15.40 -0.24 -3.35
N LEU A 250 -15.99 -1.22 -4.03
CA LEU A 250 -15.39 -1.92 -5.15
C LEU A 250 -16.26 -1.76 -6.39
N HIS A 251 -15.64 -1.37 -7.50
CA HIS A 251 -16.26 -1.32 -8.82
C HIS A 251 -15.62 -2.39 -9.70
N VAL A 252 -16.46 -3.25 -10.25
CA VAL A 252 -16.05 -4.37 -11.10
C VAL A 252 -17.02 -4.54 -12.27
N GLY A 253 -16.51 -5.04 -13.39
CA GLY A 253 -17.30 -5.33 -14.59
C GLY A 253 -17.18 -6.79 -14.99
N ALA A 254 -18.19 -7.34 -15.66
CA ALA A 254 -18.03 -8.56 -16.46
C ALA A 254 -18.90 -8.50 -17.71
N SER A 255 -18.28 -8.84 -18.85
CA SER A 255 -18.97 -8.84 -20.15
C SER A 255 -19.92 -10.02 -20.34
N LYS A 256 -19.74 -11.09 -19.56
CA LYS A 256 -20.55 -12.31 -19.54
C LYS A 256 -20.62 -12.82 -18.10
N GLY A 257 -21.66 -13.56 -17.75
CA GLY A 257 -21.78 -14.16 -16.42
C GLY A 257 -20.53 -14.94 -16.02
N THR A 258 -20.04 -14.71 -14.80
CA THR A 258 -18.81 -15.32 -14.28
C THR A 258 -19.09 -16.70 -13.66
N LYS A 259 -18.11 -17.60 -13.68
CA LYS A 259 -18.25 -18.92 -13.02
C LYS A 259 -17.84 -18.86 -11.55
N LYS A 260 -16.84 -18.05 -11.23
CA LYS A 260 -16.35 -17.73 -9.90
C LYS A 260 -16.64 -16.27 -9.59
N GLY A 261 -17.09 -16.03 -8.37
CA GLY A 261 -17.35 -14.69 -7.87
C GLY A 261 -16.09 -13.94 -7.45
N VAL A 262 -16.21 -12.63 -7.27
CA VAL A 262 -15.18 -11.84 -6.57
C VAL A 262 -15.25 -12.17 -5.08
N GLU A 263 -14.12 -12.45 -4.46
CA GLU A 263 -14.03 -12.63 -3.01
C GLU A 263 -13.50 -11.35 -2.36
N VAL A 264 -14.11 -10.88 -1.28
CA VAL A 264 -13.62 -9.74 -0.50
C VAL A 264 -13.40 -10.18 0.94
N ALA A 265 -12.14 -10.31 1.33
CA ALA A 265 -11.76 -10.63 2.71
C ALA A 265 -11.93 -9.38 3.59
N CYS A 266 -12.74 -9.48 4.64
CA CYS A 266 -13.09 -8.40 5.56
C CYS A 266 -12.63 -8.76 6.98
N CYS A 267 -11.58 -8.12 7.47
CA CYS A 267 -11.01 -8.41 8.79
C CYS A 267 -12.00 -8.09 9.92
N GLN A 268 -12.17 -9.02 10.87
CA GLN A 268 -13.06 -8.81 12.01
C GLN A 268 -12.57 -7.69 12.94
N ARG A 269 -11.26 -7.43 13.01
CA ARG A 269 -10.73 -6.26 13.74
C ARG A 269 -11.06 -4.94 13.08
N MET A 270 -11.25 -4.94 11.76
CA MET A 270 -11.65 -3.76 10.98
C MET A 270 -13.14 -3.47 11.18
N PHE A 271 -13.93 -4.54 11.37
CA PHE A 271 -15.38 -4.52 11.54
C PHE A 271 -15.79 -5.27 12.81
N PRO A 272 -15.44 -4.77 14.00
CA PRO A 272 -15.65 -5.50 15.25
C PRO A 272 -17.14 -5.72 15.59
N GLU A 273 -18.00 -4.85 15.08
CA GLU A 273 -19.46 -4.95 15.20
C GLU A 273 -20.13 -5.53 13.94
N GLY A 274 -19.32 -6.08 13.02
CA GLY A 274 -19.76 -6.52 11.71
C GLY A 274 -19.92 -5.37 10.70
N PHE A 275 -20.46 -5.72 9.54
CA PHE A 275 -20.66 -4.81 8.41
C PHE A 275 -21.95 -5.17 7.66
N ASP A 276 -22.46 -4.23 6.89
CA ASP A 276 -23.53 -4.45 5.93
C ASP A 276 -22.96 -4.43 4.50
N VAL A 277 -23.58 -5.19 3.59
CA VAL A 277 -23.18 -5.27 2.18
C VAL A 277 -24.32 -4.79 1.30
N GLU A 278 -24.03 -3.80 0.47
CA GLU A 278 -24.93 -3.34 -0.59
C GLU A 278 -24.30 -3.65 -1.95
N VAL A 279 -25.11 -4.16 -2.86
CA VAL A 279 -24.70 -4.46 -4.23
C VAL A 279 -25.62 -3.71 -5.19
N GLN A 280 -25.01 -2.90 -6.06
CA GLN A 280 -25.69 -2.19 -7.14
C GLN A 280 -25.27 -2.79 -8.48
N GLY A 281 -26.24 -3.21 -9.29
CA GLY A 281 -26.00 -3.91 -10.56
C GLY A 281 -26.54 -5.35 -10.53
N ASP A 282 -26.19 -6.13 -11.54
CA ASP A 282 -26.62 -7.53 -11.66
C ASP A 282 -25.56 -8.46 -11.05
N ALA A 283 -25.69 -8.69 -9.75
CA ALA A 283 -24.91 -9.64 -8.98
C ALA A 283 -25.66 -10.07 -7.71
N VAL A 284 -25.28 -11.20 -7.15
CA VAL A 284 -25.73 -11.67 -5.83
C VAL A 284 -24.54 -11.82 -4.91
N TYR A 285 -24.74 -11.66 -3.61
CA TYR A 285 -23.67 -11.88 -2.65
C TYR A 285 -24.06 -12.88 -1.56
N THR A 286 -23.04 -13.47 -0.96
CA THR A 286 -23.12 -14.24 0.28
C THR A 286 -21.98 -13.85 1.19
N VAL A 287 -22.16 -13.96 2.50
CA VAL A 287 -21.09 -13.73 3.49
C VAL A 287 -20.77 -15.06 4.17
N ASP A 288 -19.52 -15.49 4.08
CA ASP A 288 -18.97 -16.62 4.85
C ASP A 288 -18.33 -16.09 6.13
N GLU A 289 -19.02 -16.31 7.25
CA GLU A 289 -18.57 -15.98 8.61
C GLU A 289 -18.04 -17.24 9.30
N THR A 290 -16.91 -17.76 8.82
CA THR A 290 -16.29 -18.92 9.45
C THR A 290 -15.64 -18.51 10.78
N SER A 291 -16.16 -18.99 11.91
CA SER A 291 -15.73 -18.60 13.28
C SER A 291 -14.25 -18.85 13.60
N LYS A 292 -13.54 -19.63 12.77
CA LYS A 292 -12.10 -19.91 12.94
C LYS A 292 -11.18 -18.87 12.29
N LYS A 293 -11.67 -18.10 11.32
CA LYS A 293 -10.85 -17.13 10.58
C LYS A 293 -10.95 -15.73 11.23
N PRO A 294 -9.88 -14.93 11.21
CA PRO A 294 -9.90 -13.54 11.69
C PRO A 294 -10.58 -12.58 10.68
N HIS A 295 -11.27 -13.11 9.67
CA HIS A 295 -11.94 -12.36 8.63
C HIS A 295 -13.15 -13.13 8.10
N SER A 296 -14.18 -12.39 7.71
CA SER A 296 -15.30 -12.91 6.91
C SER A 296 -14.98 -12.74 5.42
N VAL A 297 -15.59 -13.57 4.57
CA VAL A 297 -15.43 -13.43 3.11
C VAL A 297 -16.77 -13.08 2.49
N VAL A 298 -16.83 -11.93 1.80
CA VAL A 298 -17.99 -11.57 0.97
C VAL A 298 -17.74 -12.13 -0.43
N LEU A 299 -18.59 -13.04 -0.89
CA LEU A 299 -18.50 -13.65 -2.21
C LEU A 299 -19.56 -13.03 -3.12
N ILE A 300 -19.12 -12.35 -4.18
CA ILE A 300 -19.96 -11.66 -5.17
C ILE A 300 -20.07 -12.52 -6.42
N ASN A 301 -21.20 -13.20 -6.59
CA ASN A 301 -21.46 -14.15 -7.66
C ASN A 301 -22.40 -13.59 -8.74
N ARG A 302 -22.47 -14.30 -9.88
CA ARG A 302 -23.37 -13.98 -11.00
C ARG A 302 -23.17 -12.55 -11.51
N LEU A 303 -21.92 -12.09 -11.54
CA LEU A 303 -21.57 -10.74 -11.95
C LEU A 303 -21.86 -10.58 -13.45
N GLN A 304 -22.70 -9.61 -13.79
CA GLN A 304 -22.97 -9.22 -15.17
C GLN A 304 -23.05 -7.69 -15.31
N GLY A 305 -22.41 -7.15 -16.34
CA GLY A 305 -22.33 -5.70 -16.54
C GLY A 305 -21.43 -5.04 -15.49
N SER A 306 -21.72 -3.78 -15.17
CA SER A 306 -20.99 -3.03 -14.13
C SER A 306 -21.67 -3.19 -12.78
N VAL A 307 -20.90 -3.57 -11.78
CA VAL A 307 -21.36 -3.83 -10.41
C VAL A 307 -20.54 -2.99 -9.43
N THR A 308 -21.25 -2.35 -8.51
CA THR A 308 -20.65 -1.67 -7.36
C THR A 308 -21.01 -2.42 -6.09
N VAL A 309 -19.99 -2.77 -5.31
CA VAL A 309 -20.12 -3.42 -4.01
C VAL A 309 -19.69 -2.41 -2.95
N LEU A 310 -20.57 -2.15 -2.00
CA LEU A 310 -20.33 -1.30 -0.85
C LEU A 310 -20.36 -2.15 0.41
N ILE A 311 -19.28 -2.10 1.20
CA ILE A 311 -19.18 -2.74 2.51
C ILE A 311 -19.08 -1.62 3.55
N VAL A 312 -20.05 -1.55 4.44
CA VAL A 312 -20.16 -0.47 5.44
C VAL A 312 -20.05 -1.07 6.84
N GLY A 313 -19.00 -0.69 7.56
CA GLY A 313 -18.87 -1.05 8.96
C GLY A 313 -19.97 -0.43 9.82
N LYS A 314 -20.44 -1.16 10.83
CA LYS A 314 -21.48 -0.69 11.77
C LYS A 314 -20.95 0.32 12.79
N TYR A 315 -19.64 0.55 12.80
CA TYR A 315 -18.93 1.44 13.70
C TYR A 315 -17.89 2.28 12.93
N LYS A 316 -17.63 3.51 13.42
CA LYS A 316 -16.64 4.43 12.83
C LYS A 316 -15.26 4.24 13.46
N LEU A 317 -14.21 4.17 12.66
CA LEU A 317 -12.86 3.98 13.19
C LEU A 317 -12.26 5.29 13.69
N SER A 318 -11.35 5.17 14.67
CA SER A 318 -10.55 6.31 15.14
C SER A 318 -9.65 6.80 14.01
N PRO A 319 -9.61 8.12 13.70
CA PRO A 319 -8.74 8.66 12.65
C PRO A 319 -7.25 8.61 13.03
N HIS A 320 -6.92 8.18 14.25
CA HIS A 320 -5.57 8.14 14.77
C HIS A 320 -5.23 6.78 15.38
N LEU A 321 -3.98 6.35 15.19
CA LEU A 321 -3.38 5.25 15.94
C LEU A 321 -3.29 5.61 17.43
N LYS A 322 -3.64 4.67 18.29
CA LYS A 322 -3.32 4.78 19.71
C LYS A 322 -1.82 4.58 19.85
N LYS A 323 -1.09 5.58 20.34
CA LYS A 323 0.33 5.43 20.64
C LYS A 323 0.49 4.33 21.68
N SER A 324 1.19 3.25 21.32
CA SER A 324 1.65 2.26 22.28
C SER A 324 2.55 2.97 23.29
N LYS A 325 2.27 2.78 24.58
CA LYS A 325 3.07 3.35 25.68
C LYS A 325 4.39 2.60 25.82
#